data_AF-A0A7W1GJF6-F1
#
_entry.id   AF-A0A7W1GJF6-F1
#
_cell.length_a   1.000
_cell.length_b   1.000
_cell.length_c   1.000
_cell.angle_alpha   90.00
_cell.angle_beta   90.00
_cell.angle_gamma   90.00
#
_symmetry.space_group_name_H-M   'P 1'
#
loop_
_entity.id
_entity.type
_entity.pdbx_description
1 polymer ?
#
loop_
_entity_poly.entity_id
_entity_poly.type
_entity_poly.pdbx_seq_one_letter_code
_entity_poly.pdbx_strand_id
1 'polypeptide(L)'
;MIRSRIKKIALVALALMAALAIQLTPLTRTSASDHIDSPSITQDRGSDLTDTYAFLDPNDNSKVVLIMSTQGFVVSGEHFGMAIFDHNIRYRFEIENTGDAKPDEFVDVIYSKGLGRTMNQTATIELPGDKKFTAPTTPSDQEYKAPEFVVTNNEENGAAFYAGVADDPFFLDDTGANRFVASSIMNPGRPNKSLLGERGGRDTYAGFNTLITAVSVPASMLRGKAGNVIGINAVTQRRETQRINDKGEVKGSGDWVTVDRDGGPLVNNGLIPPPRKDEYNAASTEDDAKGLFQADIVKSLKGLATDDAHIAMLAKVAVEKGDILRLDLTVPN
;
A
#
# COMPACT_ATOMS: atom_id res chain seq x y z
N MET A 1 66.28 -6.41 6.80
CA MET A 1 65.21 -6.94 7.68
C MET A 1 64.21 -5.88 8.14
N ILE A 2 64.65 -4.69 8.56
CA ILE A 2 63.78 -3.60 9.08
C ILE A 2 62.79 -3.04 8.04
N ARG A 3 63.21 -2.80 6.79
CA ARG A 3 62.34 -2.29 5.71
C ARG A 3 61.16 -3.23 5.35
N SER A 4 61.30 -4.54 5.55
CA SER A 4 60.24 -5.52 5.30
C SER A 4 59.16 -5.48 6.39
N ARG A 5 59.58 -5.28 7.65
CA ARG A 5 58.64 -5.12 8.78
C ARG A 5 57.82 -3.84 8.68
N ILE A 6 58.44 -2.73 8.25
CA ILE A 6 57.74 -1.45 8.05
C ILE A 6 56.66 -1.55 6.96
N LYS A 7 56.95 -2.22 5.84
CA LYS A 7 55.96 -2.46 4.77
C LYS A 7 54.78 -3.30 5.24
N LYS A 8 55.02 -4.34 6.04
CA LYS A 8 53.95 -5.19 6.59
C LYS A 8 53.06 -4.43 7.57
N ILE A 9 53.65 -3.59 8.44
CA ILE A 9 52.90 -2.75 9.38
C ILE A 9 52.05 -1.72 8.62
N ALA A 10 52.59 -1.09 7.57
CA ALA A 10 51.85 -0.13 6.75
C ALA A 10 50.66 -0.79 6.01
N LEU A 11 50.84 -2.01 5.50
CA LEU A 11 49.77 -2.79 4.87
C LEU A 11 48.66 -3.19 5.85
N VAL A 12 49.02 -3.59 7.07
CA VAL A 12 48.04 -3.91 8.13
C VAL A 12 47.30 -2.66 8.59
N ALA A 13 47.99 -1.53 8.75
CA ALA A 13 47.36 -0.25 9.10
C ALA A 13 46.41 0.24 8.00
N LEU A 14 46.77 0.09 6.72
CA LEU A 14 45.91 0.45 5.60
C LEU A 14 44.67 -0.45 5.52
N ALA A 15 44.83 -1.76 5.77
CA ALA A 15 43.71 -2.71 5.83
C ALA A 15 42.76 -2.41 7.01
N LEU A 16 43.30 -2.05 8.17
CA LEU A 16 42.51 -1.64 9.33
C LEU A 16 41.79 -0.30 9.10
N MET A 17 42.42 0.68 8.45
CA MET A 17 41.76 1.94 8.10
C MET A 17 40.67 1.74 7.04
N ALA A 18 40.88 0.87 6.06
CA ALA A 18 39.84 0.50 5.09
C ALA A 18 38.66 -0.21 5.77
N ALA A 19 38.94 -1.15 6.69
CA ALA A 19 37.90 -1.82 7.46
C ALA A 19 37.11 -0.86 8.38
N LEU A 20 37.78 0.13 8.97
CA LEU A 20 37.15 1.14 9.81
C LEU A 20 36.34 2.16 8.99
N ALA A 21 36.79 2.50 7.77
CA ALA A 21 36.06 3.36 6.85
C ALA A 21 34.74 2.72 6.36
N ILE A 22 34.72 1.39 6.18
CA ILE A 22 33.50 0.63 5.86
C ILE A 22 32.51 0.61 7.03
N GLN A 23 32.96 0.75 8.28
CA GLN A 23 32.08 0.86 9.45
C GLN A 23 31.54 2.28 9.71
N LEU A 24 32.10 3.29 9.04
CA LEU A 24 31.70 4.70 9.18
C LEU A 24 30.79 5.18 8.05
N THR A 25 30.56 4.37 7.00
CA THR A 25 29.45 4.62 6.09
C THR A 25 28.15 4.33 6.85
N PRO A 26 27.24 5.30 7.01
CA PRO A 26 25.94 5.01 7.59
C PRO A 26 25.33 3.89 6.75
N LEU A 27 25.10 2.73 7.38
CA LEU A 27 24.20 1.74 6.80
C LEU A 27 22.92 2.51 6.52
N THR A 28 22.60 2.71 5.25
CA THR A 28 21.26 3.07 4.83
C THR A 28 20.39 1.94 5.36
N ARG A 29 19.77 2.15 6.52
CA ARG A 29 18.66 1.33 6.95
C ARG A 29 17.64 1.51 5.84
N THR A 30 17.47 0.48 5.03
CA THR A 30 16.24 0.32 4.29
C THR A 30 15.17 0.20 5.36
N SER A 31 14.41 1.26 5.58
CA SER A 31 13.13 1.14 6.26
C SER A 31 12.31 0.24 5.36
N ALA A 32 12.16 -1.01 5.77
CA ALA A 32 11.14 -1.85 5.20
C ALA A 32 9.78 -1.30 5.63
N SER A 33 8.82 -1.39 4.71
CA SER A 33 7.44 -0.95 4.87
C SER A 33 6.84 -1.41 6.20
N ASP A 34 6.61 -0.48 7.12
CA ASP A 34 5.65 -0.64 8.20
C ASP A 34 4.49 0.33 7.92
N HIS A 35 3.30 -0.21 7.64
CA HIS A 35 2.08 0.59 7.50
C HIS A 35 1.94 1.52 8.71
N ILE A 36 1.67 2.80 8.46
CA ILE A 36 2.22 3.99 9.16
C ILE A 36 3.47 4.58 8.48
N ASP A 37 3.38 4.77 7.17
CA ASP A 37 4.53 5.18 6.37
C ASP A 37 4.92 6.66 6.56
N SER A 38 3.97 7.54 6.91
CA SER A 38 4.18 8.97 7.00
C SER A 38 3.89 9.55 8.41
N PRO A 39 4.53 10.67 8.78
CA PRO A 39 4.25 11.34 10.06
C PRO A 39 2.77 11.65 10.29
N SER A 40 2.03 12.07 9.26
CA SER A 40 0.60 12.37 9.42
C SER A 40 -0.23 11.11 9.66
N ILE A 41 0.04 10.04 8.90
CA ILE A 41 -0.68 8.77 9.00
C ILE A 41 -0.40 8.05 10.32
N THR A 42 0.78 8.26 10.92
CA THR A 42 1.11 7.75 12.27
C THR A 42 0.09 8.19 13.33
N GLN A 43 -0.50 9.37 13.18
CA GLN A 43 -1.51 9.91 14.10
C GLN A 43 -2.94 9.69 13.61
N ASP A 44 -3.12 9.10 12.42
CA ASP A 44 -4.40 8.89 11.78
C ASP A 44 -4.53 7.45 11.26
N ARG A 45 -4.62 6.51 12.20
CA ARG A 45 -4.77 5.09 11.88
C ARG A 45 -5.97 4.80 10.96
N GLY A 46 -7.06 5.55 11.08
CA GLY A 46 -8.27 5.28 10.30
C GLY A 46 -8.07 5.42 8.79
N SER A 47 -7.15 6.31 8.38
CA SER A 47 -6.80 6.59 6.98
C SER A 47 -5.59 5.83 6.47
N ASP A 48 -4.86 5.14 7.35
CA ASP A 48 -3.66 4.37 7.03
C ASP A 48 -3.99 3.27 6.02
N LEU A 49 -3.62 3.48 4.76
CA LEU A 49 -3.71 2.48 3.71
C LEU A 49 -2.54 1.54 3.82
N THR A 50 -2.84 0.24 3.79
CA THR A 50 -1.78 -0.75 3.76
C THR A 50 -1.45 -1.14 2.33
N ASP A 51 -2.43 -1.68 1.60
CA ASP A 51 -2.22 -2.23 0.28
C ASP A 51 -3.48 -2.12 -0.58
N THR A 52 -3.24 -2.08 -1.89
CA THR A 52 -4.26 -2.12 -2.93
C THR A 52 -4.09 -3.36 -3.80
N TYR A 53 -5.19 -4.11 -3.99
CA TYR A 53 -5.23 -5.26 -4.88
C TYR A 53 -6.34 -5.08 -5.91
N ALA A 54 -6.05 -5.47 -7.14
CA ALA A 54 -7.02 -5.51 -8.22
C ALA A 54 -6.74 -6.71 -9.12
N PHE A 55 -7.76 -7.55 -9.31
CA PHE A 55 -7.62 -8.74 -10.15
C PHE A 55 -8.96 -9.20 -10.71
N LEU A 56 -8.93 -9.99 -11.79
CA LEU A 56 -10.13 -10.69 -12.28
C LEU A 56 -10.49 -11.82 -11.31
N ASP A 57 -11.78 -11.98 -11.00
CA ASP A 57 -12.23 -13.07 -10.14
C ASP A 57 -11.83 -14.41 -10.77
N PRO A 58 -11.02 -15.26 -10.10
CA PRO A 58 -10.55 -16.52 -10.65
C PRO A 58 -11.70 -17.51 -10.96
N ASN A 59 -12.87 -17.32 -10.36
CA ASN A 59 -14.07 -18.13 -10.63
C ASN A 59 -14.98 -17.50 -11.70
N ASP A 60 -14.85 -16.20 -11.96
CA ASP A 60 -15.63 -15.46 -12.96
C ASP A 60 -14.84 -14.27 -13.50
N ASN A 61 -14.02 -14.51 -14.54
CA ASN A 61 -13.21 -13.46 -15.18
C ASN A 61 -14.03 -12.31 -15.82
N SER A 62 -15.37 -12.35 -15.78
CA SER A 62 -16.21 -11.19 -16.13
C SER A 62 -16.30 -10.16 -14.99
N LYS A 63 -15.78 -10.48 -13.81
CA LYS A 63 -15.73 -9.62 -12.62
C LYS A 63 -14.31 -9.17 -12.30
N VAL A 64 -14.20 -7.96 -11.77
CA VAL A 64 -12.99 -7.43 -11.16
C VAL A 64 -13.24 -7.36 -9.66
N VAL A 65 -12.31 -7.90 -8.87
CA VAL A 65 -12.24 -7.74 -7.42
C VAL A 65 -11.23 -6.63 -7.12
N LEU A 66 -11.70 -5.59 -6.44
CA LEU A 66 -10.90 -4.51 -5.89
C LEU A 66 -10.84 -4.67 -4.37
N ILE A 67 -9.64 -4.63 -3.80
CA ILE A 67 -9.41 -4.76 -2.36
C ILE A 67 -8.50 -3.63 -1.91
N MET A 68 -8.87 -3.03 -0.79
CA MET A 68 -8.09 -2.04 -0.07
C MET A 68 -8.00 -2.51 1.38
N SER A 69 -6.78 -2.67 1.87
CA SER A 69 -6.52 -2.92 3.27
C SER A 69 -6.13 -1.63 3.98
N THR A 70 -6.61 -1.46 5.20
CA THR A 70 -6.38 -0.29 6.05
C THR A 70 -6.14 -0.71 7.48
N GLN A 71 -5.56 0.17 8.30
CA GLN A 71 -5.28 -0.10 9.72
C GLN A 71 -4.44 -1.38 9.91
N GLY A 72 -3.15 -1.30 9.57
CA GLY A 72 -2.21 -2.42 9.78
C GLY A 72 -2.02 -2.81 11.24
N PHE A 73 -1.42 -3.99 11.43
CA PHE A 73 -0.97 -4.52 12.73
C PHE A 73 -2.09 -4.68 13.77
N VAL A 74 -3.30 -5.06 13.36
CA VAL A 74 -4.37 -5.40 14.30
C VAL A 74 -4.06 -6.78 14.90
N VAL A 75 -3.74 -6.84 16.19
CA VAL A 75 -3.46 -8.10 16.88
C VAL A 75 -4.70 -8.98 16.88
N SER A 76 -4.57 -10.25 16.44
CA SER A 76 -5.71 -11.15 16.28
C SER A 76 -6.51 -11.39 17.58
N GLY A 77 -5.89 -11.26 18.76
CA GLY A 77 -6.59 -11.34 20.05
C GLY A 77 -7.25 -10.04 20.53
N GLU A 78 -6.98 -8.91 19.88
CA GLU A 78 -7.43 -7.56 20.30
C GLU A 78 -8.31 -6.86 19.25
N HIS A 79 -8.58 -7.51 18.11
CA HIS A 79 -9.41 -6.99 17.02
C HIS A 79 -10.81 -6.51 17.47
N PHE A 80 -11.34 -7.08 18.57
CA PHE A 80 -12.63 -6.74 19.16
C PHE A 80 -12.80 -5.25 19.56
N GLY A 81 -11.76 -4.43 19.51
CA GLY A 81 -11.87 -2.96 19.64
C GLY A 81 -11.34 -2.16 18.45
N MET A 82 -10.72 -2.82 17.46
CA MET A 82 -9.99 -2.21 16.35
C MET A 82 -10.68 -2.44 15.00
N ALA A 83 -11.73 -3.25 14.98
CA ALA A 83 -12.55 -3.57 13.81
C ALA A 83 -13.55 -2.48 13.41
N ILE A 84 -13.16 -1.21 13.50
CA ILE A 84 -14.05 -0.07 13.23
C ILE A 84 -13.43 0.77 12.12
N PHE A 85 -14.17 0.89 11.02
CA PHE A 85 -13.84 1.82 9.94
C PHE A 85 -14.20 3.24 10.38
N ASP A 86 -13.34 4.23 10.08
CA ASP A 86 -13.65 5.60 10.47
C ASP A 86 -14.74 6.19 9.55
N HIS A 87 -15.90 6.47 10.14
CA HIS A 87 -17.03 7.10 9.46
C HIS A 87 -16.78 8.52 8.92
N ASN A 88 -15.66 9.16 9.26
CA ASN A 88 -15.25 10.45 8.72
C ASN A 88 -14.33 10.34 7.50
N ILE A 89 -14.02 9.11 7.09
CA ILE A 89 -13.20 8.82 5.92
C ILE A 89 -14.09 8.37 4.76
N ARG A 90 -13.73 8.84 3.57
CA ARG A 90 -14.13 8.24 2.31
C ARG A 90 -13.02 7.34 1.82
N TYR A 91 -13.32 6.06 1.72
CA TYR A 91 -12.46 5.04 1.14
C TYR A 91 -12.80 4.95 -0.34
N ARG A 92 -11.84 5.22 -1.22
CA ARG A 92 -12.11 5.37 -2.65
C ARG A 92 -11.13 4.56 -3.49
N PHE A 93 -11.66 3.81 -4.44
CA PHE A 93 -10.87 3.36 -5.60
C PHE A 93 -11.05 4.37 -6.73
N GLU A 94 -9.94 4.91 -7.21
CA GLU A 94 -9.84 5.75 -8.38
C GLU A 94 -9.52 4.87 -9.59
N ILE A 95 -10.35 4.96 -10.62
CA ILE A 95 -10.26 4.13 -11.82
C ILE A 95 -9.83 5.01 -12.98
N GLU A 96 -8.66 4.72 -13.55
CA GLU A 96 -8.14 5.32 -14.78
C GLU A 96 -8.49 4.39 -15.95
N ASN A 97 -9.19 4.87 -16.97
CA ASN A 97 -9.61 4.03 -18.09
C ASN A 97 -9.59 4.75 -19.45
N THR A 98 -8.89 5.89 -19.56
CA THR A 98 -8.73 6.66 -20.79
C THR A 98 -7.29 6.69 -21.34
N GLY A 99 -6.33 6.16 -20.58
CA GLY A 99 -4.93 5.96 -20.92
C GLY A 99 -4.00 7.09 -20.45
N ASP A 100 -4.48 8.02 -19.64
CA ASP A 100 -3.67 9.08 -19.04
C ASP A 100 -3.34 8.75 -17.56
N ALA A 101 -3.02 9.77 -16.75
CA ALA A 101 -2.71 9.59 -15.33
C ALA A 101 -3.81 10.16 -14.42
N LYS A 102 -4.98 10.44 -14.97
CA LYS A 102 -6.09 11.09 -14.27
C LYS A 102 -7.21 10.07 -14.01
N PRO A 103 -7.71 9.96 -12.78
CA PRO A 103 -8.90 9.16 -12.50
C PRO A 103 -10.13 9.61 -13.32
N ASP A 104 -10.81 8.64 -13.92
CA ASP A 104 -12.00 8.83 -14.75
C ASP A 104 -13.30 8.45 -14.01
N GLU A 105 -13.26 7.36 -13.24
CA GLU A 105 -14.40 6.79 -12.53
C GLU A 105 -14.01 6.46 -11.07
N PHE A 106 -15.01 6.31 -10.20
CA PHE A 106 -14.78 6.10 -8.76
C PHE A 106 -15.65 5.00 -8.20
N VAL A 107 -15.10 4.27 -7.23
CA VAL A 107 -15.87 3.46 -6.28
C VAL A 107 -15.65 4.05 -4.90
N ASP A 108 -16.69 4.65 -4.33
CA ASP A 108 -16.65 5.28 -3.01
C ASP A 108 -17.34 4.40 -1.97
N VAL A 109 -16.70 4.26 -0.81
CA VAL A 109 -17.25 3.57 0.37
C VAL A 109 -17.16 4.51 1.57
N ILE A 110 -18.30 4.73 2.21
CA ILE A 110 -18.39 5.48 3.47
C ILE A 110 -19.13 4.61 4.49
N TYR A 111 -18.58 4.50 5.69
CA TYR A 111 -19.16 3.71 6.78
C TYR A 111 -20.00 4.58 7.71
N SER A 112 -21.11 4.04 8.22
CA SER A 112 -21.84 4.65 9.31
C SER A 112 -20.99 4.72 10.57
N LYS A 113 -21.28 5.65 11.48
CA LYS A 113 -20.63 5.71 12.80
C LYS A 113 -20.72 4.35 13.51
N GLY A 114 -19.58 3.85 14.00
CA GLY A 114 -19.54 2.65 14.84
C GLY A 114 -20.28 2.90 16.15
N LEU A 115 -21.22 2.02 16.51
CA LEU A 115 -22.05 2.13 17.72
C LEU A 115 -21.56 1.25 18.87
N GLY A 116 -20.36 0.68 18.76
CA GLY A 116 -19.77 -0.21 19.74
C GLY A 116 -19.05 -1.38 19.08
N ARG A 117 -18.46 -2.24 19.92
CA ARG A 117 -17.56 -3.33 19.51
C ARG A 117 -18.25 -4.50 18.80
N THR A 118 -19.54 -4.68 19.04
CA THR A 118 -20.33 -5.84 18.56
C THR A 118 -21.36 -5.45 17.51
N MET A 119 -21.42 -4.18 17.12
CA MET A 119 -22.43 -3.66 16.20
C MET A 119 -21.80 -3.39 14.85
N ASN A 120 -22.36 -4.00 13.81
CA ASN A 120 -21.89 -3.81 12.45
C ASN A 120 -22.07 -2.35 12.03
N GLN A 121 -21.11 -1.83 11.27
CA GLN A 121 -21.31 -0.61 10.53
C GLN A 121 -22.09 -0.91 9.26
N THR A 122 -22.80 0.08 8.74
CA THR A 122 -23.37 0.03 7.39
C THR A 122 -22.42 0.75 6.47
N ALA A 123 -21.88 0.04 5.48
CA ALA A 123 -21.19 0.62 4.35
C ALA A 123 -22.23 1.17 3.36
N THR A 124 -21.98 2.38 2.86
CA THR A 124 -22.66 2.95 1.71
C THR A 124 -21.69 2.92 0.54
N ILE A 125 -22.02 2.17 -0.50
CA ILE A 125 -21.16 1.93 -1.66
C ILE A 125 -21.76 2.68 -2.86
N GLU A 126 -20.95 3.53 -3.48
CA GLU A 126 -21.26 4.24 -4.71
C GLU A 126 -20.32 3.74 -5.81
N LEU A 127 -20.89 3.30 -6.93
CA LEU A 127 -20.22 2.68 -8.06
C LEU A 127 -20.35 3.56 -9.31
N PRO A 128 -19.52 3.35 -10.35
CA PRO A 128 -19.62 4.08 -11.62
C PRO A 128 -21.04 4.08 -12.22
N GLY A 129 -21.39 5.23 -12.80
CA GLY A 129 -22.72 5.48 -13.37
C GLY A 129 -23.82 5.64 -12.32
N ASP A 130 -23.53 6.33 -11.21
CA ASP A 130 -24.46 6.70 -10.13
C ASP A 130 -25.19 5.51 -9.47
N LYS A 131 -24.62 4.31 -9.56
CA LYS A 131 -25.16 3.10 -8.94
C LYS A 131 -24.82 3.09 -7.46
N LYS A 132 -25.75 2.67 -6.61
CA LYS A 132 -25.57 2.74 -5.16
C LYS A 132 -26.25 1.59 -4.43
N PHE A 133 -25.63 1.10 -3.36
CA PHE A 133 -26.25 0.16 -2.43
C PHE A 133 -25.60 0.26 -1.05
N THR A 134 -26.20 -0.43 -0.07
CA THR A 134 -25.66 -0.53 1.29
C THR A 134 -25.41 -1.97 1.67
N ALA A 135 -24.40 -2.21 2.50
CA ALA A 135 -24.06 -3.53 3.01
C ALA A 135 -23.59 -3.43 4.48
N PRO A 136 -23.87 -4.42 5.33
CA PRO A 136 -23.28 -4.50 6.66
C PRO A 136 -21.78 -4.87 6.57
N THR A 137 -20.98 -4.40 7.53
CA THR A 137 -19.66 -4.97 7.80
C THR A 137 -19.79 -6.33 8.47
N THR A 138 -18.75 -7.15 8.36
CA THR A 138 -18.59 -8.38 9.14
C THR A 138 -18.36 -8.00 10.61
N PRO A 139 -19.17 -8.52 11.55
CA PRO A 139 -18.96 -8.29 12.97
C PRO A 139 -17.60 -8.85 13.40
N SER A 140 -16.94 -8.16 14.32
CA SER A 140 -15.90 -8.79 15.12
C SER A 140 -16.51 -9.39 16.38
N ASP A 141 -16.15 -10.62 16.68
CA ASP A 141 -16.42 -11.28 17.96
C ASP A 141 -15.11 -11.42 18.76
N GLN A 142 -15.14 -12.13 19.89
CA GLN A 142 -13.95 -12.43 20.69
C GLN A 142 -13.51 -13.88 20.53
N GLU A 143 -13.99 -14.58 19.50
CA GLU A 143 -13.63 -15.97 19.32
C GLU A 143 -12.21 -16.09 18.75
N TYR A 144 -11.47 -17.10 19.20
CA TYR A 144 -10.14 -17.43 18.69
C TYR A 144 -10.22 -18.14 17.32
N LYS A 145 -11.07 -17.65 16.42
CA LYS A 145 -11.26 -18.13 15.06
C LYS A 145 -11.52 -16.95 14.13
N ALA A 146 -11.25 -17.13 12.84
CA ALA A 146 -11.63 -16.12 11.85
C ALA A 146 -13.16 -15.94 11.85
N PRO A 147 -13.67 -14.69 11.80
CA PRO A 147 -15.10 -14.45 11.66
C PRO A 147 -15.58 -14.98 10.31
N GLU A 148 -16.81 -15.50 10.26
CA GLU A 148 -17.41 -15.83 8.97
C GLU A 148 -17.67 -14.54 8.18
N PHE A 149 -17.19 -14.49 6.95
CA PHE A 149 -17.32 -13.31 6.12
C PHE A 149 -18.79 -13.04 5.76
N VAL A 150 -19.26 -11.83 6.08
CA VAL A 150 -20.56 -11.34 5.65
C VAL A 150 -20.38 -10.67 4.29
N VAL A 151 -20.70 -11.41 3.22
CA VAL A 151 -20.67 -10.91 1.84
C VAL A 151 -22.07 -10.52 1.39
N THR A 152 -22.22 -9.28 0.92
CA THR A 152 -23.48 -8.81 0.33
C THR A 152 -23.42 -8.89 -1.19
N ASN A 153 -24.34 -9.66 -1.80
CA ASN A 153 -24.51 -9.69 -3.24
C ASN A 153 -25.62 -8.71 -3.65
N ASN A 154 -25.27 -7.74 -4.49
CA ASN A 154 -26.21 -6.80 -5.09
C ASN A 154 -26.45 -7.18 -6.55
N GLU A 155 -27.51 -7.95 -6.80
CA GLU A 155 -27.85 -8.46 -8.13
C GLU A 155 -28.14 -7.34 -9.14
N GLU A 156 -28.78 -6.25 -8.69
CA GLU A 156 -29.14 -5.09 -9.53
C GLU A 156 -27.93 -4.46 -10.23
N ASN A 157 -26.84 -4.28 -9.48
CA ASN A 157 -25.58 -3.72 -10.01
C ASN A 157 -24.62 -4.81 -10.50
N GLY A 158 -24.94 -6.09 -10.29
CA GLY A 158 -24.04 -7.22 -10.49
C GLY A 158 -22.78 -7.11 -9.63
N ALA A 159 -22.88 -6.52 -8.43
CA ALA A 159 -21.74 -6.26 -7.55
C ALA A 159 -21.80 -7.13 -6.30
N ALA A 160 -20.66 -7.36 -5.67
CA ALA A 160 -20.58 -7.92 -4.32
C ALA A 160 -19.69 -7.06 -3.42
N PHE A 161 -19.97 -7.07 -2.12
CA PHE A 161 -19.24 -6.27 -1.14
C PHE A 161 -18.91 -7.08 0.09
N TYR A 162 -17.70 -6.87 0.59
CA TYR A 162 -17.24 -7.33 1.89
C TYR A 162 -16.47 -6.21 2.58
N ALA A 163 -16.69 -6.05 3.89
CA ALA A 163 -15.79 -5.27 4.73
C ALA A 163 -15.69 -5.88 6.13
N GLY A 164 -14.48 -5.96 6.66
CA GLY A 164 -14.24 -6.57 7.97
C GLY A 164 -12.76 -6.81 8.26
N VAL A 165 -12.49 -7.37 9.43
CA VAL A 165 -11.14 -7.80 9.81
C VAL A 165 -10.78 -9.08 9.05
N ALA A 166 -9.59 -9.14 8.47
CA ALA A 166 -9.01 -10.35 7.92
C ALA A 166 -7.50 -10.41 8.22
N ASP A 167 -6.93 -11.61 8.14
CA ASP A 167 -5.47 -11.79 8.15
C ASP A 167 -4.84 -10.93 7.04
N ASP A 168 -3.67 -10.35 7.33
CA ASP A 168 -2.98 -9.47 6.39
C ASP A 168 -2.62 -10.22 5.10
N PRO A 169 -3.15 -9.83 3.92
CA PRO A 169 -2.82 -10.52 2.67
C PRO A 169 -1.38 -10.25 2.21
N PHE A 170 -0.69 -9.26 2.78
CA PHE A 170 0.71 -9.00 2.49
C PHE A 170 1.63 -9.92 3.29
N PHE A 171 2.60 -10.54 2.61
CA PHE A 171 3.58 -11.41 3.25
C PHE A 171 5.00 -11.11 2.75
N LEU A 172 5.93 -10.95 3.69
CA LEU A 172 7.35 -10.71 3.38
C LEU A 172 8.26 -11.29 4.45
N ASP A 173 9.32 -11.99 4.03
CA ASP A 173 10.48 -12.24 4.88
C ASP A 173 11.35 -11.00 4.88
N ASP A 174 11.00 -10.04 5.74
CA ASP A 174 11.63 -8.73 5.77
C ASP A 174 13.13 -8.84 6.09
N THR A 175 13.50 -9.76 6.98
CA THR A 175 14.91 -10.01 7.28
C THR A 175 15.64 -10.56 6.06
N GLY A 176 15.06 -11.52 5.36
CA GLY A 176 15.60 -12.07 4.13
C GLY A 176 15.72 -11.02 3.02
N ALA A 177 14.68 -10.20 2.83
CA ALA A 177 14.63 -9.12 1.86
C ALA A 177 15.71 -8.06 2.12
N ASN A 178 15.82 -7.57 3.36
CA ASN A 178 16.85 -6.60 3.74
C ASN A 178 18.27 -7.14 3.57
N ARG A 179 18.50 -8.41 3.89
CA ARG A 179 19.80 -9.08 3.65
C ARG A 179 20.11 -9.21 2.17
N PHE A 180 19.11 -9.59 1.37
CA PHE A 180 19.25 -9.65 -0.09
C PHE A 180 19.62 -8.28 -0.66
N VAL A 181 18.88 -7.22 -0.29
CA VAL A 181 19.18 -5.84 -0.72
C VAL A 181 20.58 -5.41 -0.29
N ALA A 182 20.97 -5.64 0.97
CA ALA A 182 22.32 -5.35 1.43
C ALA A 182 23.39 -6.07 0.59
N SER A 183 23.13 -7.31 0.18
CA SER A 183 24.03 -8.06 -0.70
C SER A 183 24.12 -7.47 -2.11
N SER A 184 23.02 -6.92 -2.64
CA SER A 184 22.98 -6.20 -3.92
C SER A 184 23.84 -4.93 -3.87
N ILE A 185 23.76 -4.20 -2.77
CA ILE A 185 24.54 -2.97 -2.55
C ILE A 185 26.03 -3.30 -2.40
N MET A 186 26.37 -4.35 -1.64
CA MET A 186 27.76 -4.77 -1.45
C MET A 186 28.37 -5.43 -2.71
N ASN A 187 27.54 -6.06 -3.55
CA ASN A 187 27.97 -6.76 -4.77
C ASN A 187 27.07 -6.39 -5.96
N PRO A 188 27.18 -5.17 -6.53
CA PRO A 188 26.33 -4.73 -7.62
C PRO A 188 26.34 -5.70 -8.81
N GLY A 189 25.15 -6.05 -9.31
CA GLY A 189 24.95 -7.01 -10.40
C GLY A 189 25.14 -8.48 -10.01
N ARG A 190 25.50 -8.79 -8.77
CA ARG A 190 25.69 -10.16 -8.25
C ARG A 190 25.14 -10.32 -6.84
N PRO A 191 23.85 -10.05 -6.61
CA PRO A 191 23.26 -10.19 -5.28
C PRO A 191 23.25 -11.66 -4.84
N ASN A 192 23.41 -11.90 -3.54
CA ASN A 192 23.33 -13.23 -2.99
C ASN A 192 21.88 -13.66 -2.79
N LYS A 193 21.33 -14.33 -3.80
CA LYS A 193 19.96 -14.85 -3.79
C LYS A 193 19.69 -15.89 -2.70
N SER A 194 20.72 -16.56 -2.17
CA SER A 194 20.52 -17.58 -1.12
C SER A 194 20.06 -16.99 0.21
N LEU A 195 20.11 -15.66 0.37
CA LEU A 195 19.66 -14.96 1.57
C LEU A 195 18.13 -14.88 1.65
N LEU A 196 17.44 -14.96 0.51
CA LEU A 196 15.98 -15.04 0.46
C LEU A 196 15.56 -16.41 0.99
N GLY A 197 14.78 -16.44 2.07
CA GLY A 197 14.29 -17.69 2.66
C GLY A 197 15.34 -18.54 3.39
N GLU A 198 16.57 -18.05 3.59
CA GLU A 198 17.65 -18.75 4.32
C GLU A 198 17.19 -19.24 5.72
N ARG A 199 16.26 -18.50 6.33
CA ARG A 199 15.70 -18.77 7.65
C ARG A 199 14.37 -19.54 7.61
N GLY A 200 14.09 -20.21 6.48
CA GLY A 200 12.83 -20.91 6.24
C GLY A 200 11.72 -20.03 5.67
N GLY A 201 12.01 -18.75 5.33
CA GLY A 201 11.01 -17.80 4.83
C GLY A 201 9.97 -17.50 5.90
N ARG A 202 10.25 -16.53 6.77
CA ARG A 202 9.31 -16.15 7.82
C ARG A 202 8.48 -14.98 7.34
N ASP A 203 7.17 -15.15 7.27
CA ASP A 203 6.28 -14.01 7.10
C ASP A 203 6.33 -13.11 8.35
N THR A 204 6.71 -11.85 8.12
CA THR A 204 6.87 -10.83 9.15
C THR A 204 5.52 -10.33 9.67
N TYR A 205 4.47 -10.40 8.85
CA TYR A 205 3.13 -9.89 9.15
C TYR A 205 2.18 -10.98 9.67
N ALA A 206 2.59 -12.25 9.59
CA ALA A 206 1.84 -13.37 10.15
C ALA A 206 1.37 -13.13 11.59
N GLY A 207 0.07 -13.33 11.82
CA GLY A 207 -0.57 -13.14 13.13
C GLY A 207 -1.06 -11.72 13.38
N PHE A 208 -0.97 -10.84 12.38
CA PHE A 208 -1.65 -9.56 12.35
C PHE A 208 -2.78 -9.57 11.32
N ASN A 209 -3.81 -8.81 11.65
CA ASN A 209 -4.93 -8.56 10.77
C ASN A 209 -4.87 -7.11 10.22
N THR A 210 -5.63 -6.89 9.16
CA THR A 210 -5.97 -5.57 8.62
C THR A 210 -7.50 -5.41 8.55
N LEU A 211 -7.96 -4.19 8.30
CA LEU A 211 -9.33 -3.95 7.87
C LEU A 211 -9.42 -3.96 6.35
N ILE A 212 -10.19 -4.89 5.84
CA ILE A 212 -10.41 -5.07 4.41
C ILE A 212 -11.68 -4.38 3.97
N THR A 213 -11.59 -3.64 2.87
CA THR A 213 -12.72 -3.21 2.04
C THR A 213 -12.58 -3.87 0.68
N ALA A 214 -13.52 -4.74 0.31
CA ALA A 214 -13.50 -5.45 -0.95
C ALA A 214 -14.79 -5.23 -1.74
N VAL A 215 -14.65 -4.93 -3.02
CA VAL A 215 -15.75 -4.73 -3.96
C VAL A 215 -15.50 -5.57 -5.20
N SER A 216 -16.46 -6.43 -5.55
CA SER A 216 -16.49 -7.13 -6.84
C SER A 216 -17.50 -6.44 -7.75
N VAL A 217 -17.09 -6.09 -8.96
CA VAL A 217 -17.94 -5.43 -9.97
C VAL A 217 -17.77 -6.07 -11.35
N PRO A 218 -18.75 -5.95 -12.27
CA PRO A 218 -18.55 -6.34 -13.66
C PRO A 218 -17.35 -5.59 -14.27
N ALA A 219 -16.44 -6.30 -14.94
CA ALA A 219 -15.31 -5.69 -15.63
C ALA A 219 -15.76 -4.65 -16.67
N SER A 220 -16.92 -4.86 -17.30
CA SER A 220 -17.55 -3.90 -18.22
C SER A 220 -17.90 -2.56 -17.58
N MET A 221 -18.09 -2.52 -16.26
CA MET A 221 -18.36 -1.28 -15.51
C MET A 221 -17.13 -0.37 -15.44
N LEU A 222 -15.92 -0.95 -15.50
CA LEU A 222 -14.66 -0.22 -15.33
C LEU A 222 -13.97 0.12 -16.67
N ARG A 223 -14.42 -0.48 -17.77
CA ARG A 223 -13.83 -0.29 -19.10
C ARG A 223 -14.12 1.10 -19.65
N GLY A 224 -13.09 1.74 -20.18
CA GLY A 224 -13.17 3.03 -20.87
C GLY A 224 -12.49 3.02 -22.24
N LYS A 225 -12.01 4.19 -22.66
CA LYS A 225 -11.37 4.39 -23.97
C LYS A 225 -9.99 3.72 -24.10
N ALA A 226 -9.34 3.40 -22.99
CA ALA A 226 -8.07 2.67 -22.95
C ALA A 226 -8.21 1.17 -23.32
N GLY A 227 -9.43 0.70 -23.58
CA GLY A 227 -9.69 -0.66 -24.04
C GLY A 227 -9.74 -1.66 -22.89
N ASN A 228 -8.74 -2.53 -22.80
CA ASN A 228 -8.72 -3.66 -21.85
C ASN A 228 -7.87 -3.40 -20.61
N VAL A 229 -7.02 -2.37 -20.60
CA VAL A 229 -6.19 -2.05 -19.44
C VAL A 229 -6.85 -0.91 -18.68
N ILE A 230 -7.01 -1.11 -17.37
CA ILE A 230 -7.46 -0.09 -16.44
C ILE A 230 -6.37 0.16 -15.40
N GLY A 231 -6.35 1.36 -14.84
CA GLY A 231 -5.53 1.74 -13.70
C GLY A 231 -6.37 1.86 -12.43
N ILE A 232 -5.81 1.43 -11.31
CA ILE A 232 -6.40 1.48 -9.98
C ILE A 232 -5.46 2.20 -9.02
N ASN A 233 -5.96 3.20 -8.32
CA ASN A 233 -5.30 3.85 -7.18
C ASN A 233 -6.29 3.86 -6.01
N ALA A 234 -5.91 3.39 -4.83
CA ALA A 234 -6.74 3.53 -3.64
C ALA A 234 -6.36 4.83 -2.92
N VAL A 235 -7.37 5.53 -2.41
CA VAL A 235 -7.19 6.74 -1.61
C VAL A 235 -8.11 6.72 -0.40
N THR A 236 -7.59 7.21 0.73
CA THR A 236 -8.41 7.57 1.89
C THR A 236 -8.49 9.09 1.98
N GLN A 237 -9.70 9.58 2.16
CA GLN A 237 -9.97 11.01 2.09
C GLN A 237 -10.75 11.48 3.30
N ARG A 238 -10.45 12.71 3.75
CA ARG A 238 -11.20 13.40 4.80
C ARG A 238 -11.74 14.71 4.27
N ARG A 239 -12.81 15.18 4.90
CA ARG A 239 -13.28 16.56 4.66
C ARG A 239 -12.24 17.54 5.21
N GLU A 240 -11.90 18.56 4.42
CA GLU A 240 -10.89 19.59 4.69
C GLU A 240 -10.99 20.17 6.11
N THR A 241 -12.21 20.41 6.59
CA THR A 241 -12.45 20.90 7.95
C THR A 241 -13.14 19.83 8.79
N GLN A 242 -12.52 19.46 9.91
CA GLN A 242 -13.11 18.62 10.96
C GLN A 242 -13.44 19.48 12.19
N ARG A 243 -14.68 19.39 12.69
CA ARG A 243 -15.10 20.04 13.94
C ARG A 243 -15.63 19.02 14.93
N ILE A 244 -15.13 19.08 16.16
CA ILE A 244 -15.65 18.27 17.27
C ILE A 244 -16.65 19.12 18.05
N ASN A 245 -17.87 18.63 18.24
CA ASN A 245 -18.88 19.31 19.05
C ASN A 245 -18.79 18.96 20.55
N ASP A 246 -19.65 19.58 21.36
CA ASP A 246 -19.75 19.38 22.81
C ASP A 246 -20.13 17.94 23.22
N LYS A 247 -20.60 17.12 22.27
CA LYS A 247 -20.89 15.70 22.45
C LYS A 247 -19.77 14.78 21.98
N GLY A 248 -18.63 15.33 21.56
CA GLY A 248 -17.51 14.57 21.02
C GLY A 248 -17.77 14.02 19.61
N GLU A 249 -18.80 14.48 18.91
CA GLU A 249 -19.05 14.08 17.52
C GLU A 249 -18.15 14.88 16.59
N VAL A 250 -17.44 14.15 15.74
CA VAL A 250 -16.67 14.72 14.64
C VAL A 250 -17.63 15.02 13.48
N LYS A 251 -17.58 16.25 12.95
CA LYS A 251 -18.30 16.66 11.74
C LYS A 251 -17.33 17.23 10.72
N GLY A 252 -17.25 16.58 9.58
CA GLY A 252 -16.53 17.03 8.40
C GLY A 252 -17.32 18.04 7.56
N SER A 253 -16.64 19.02 6.97
CA SER A 253 -17.19 19.97 5.98
C SER A 253 -16.10 20.46 5.02
N GLY A 254 -16.48 21.06 3.89
CA GLY A 254 -15.55 21.44 2.83
C GLY A 254 -15.33 20.31 1.82
N ASP A 255 -14.31 20.43 0.99
CA ASP A 255 -14.00 19.42 -0.02
C ASP A 255 -13.36 18.17 0.60
N TRP A 256 -13.40 17.06 -0.13
CA TRP A 256 -12.63 15.87 0.24
C TRP A 256 -11.17 16.08 -0.16
N VAL A 257 -10.27 15.79 0.77
CA VAL A 257 -8.83 15.90 0.60
C VAL A 257 -8.23 14.52 0.83
N THR A 258 -7.34 14.08 -0.06
CA THR A 258 -6.59 12.84 0.09
C THR A 258 -5.60 12.96 1.25
N VAL A 259 -5.65 11.99 2.14
CA VAL A 259 -4.80 11.89 3.33
C VAL A 259 -3.77 10.77 3.14
N ASP A 260 -4.18 9.68 2.49
CA ASP A 260 -3.30 8.60 2.10
C ASP A 260 -3.68 8.07 0.71
N ARG A 261 -2.70 7.45 0.04
CA ARG A 261 -2.91 6.77 -1.24
C ARG A 261 -1.96 5.60 -1.44
N ASP A 262 -2.42 4.63 -2.20
CA ASP A 262 -1.60 3.51 -2.62
C ASP A 262 -2.01 3.03 -4.03
N GLY A 263 -1.02 2.98 -4.92
CA GLY A 263 -1.16 2.45 -6.27
C GLY A 263 -0.29 1.20 -6.42
N GLY A 264 0.97 1.40 -6.78
CA GLY A 264 1.97 0.34 -6.83
C GLY A 264 2.53 0.06 -5.43
N PRO A 265 2.39 -1.16 -4.87
CA PRO A 265 2.68 -1.46 -3.45
C PRO A 265 4.08 -1.13 -2.93
N LEU A 266 5.06 -0.86 -3.80
CA LEU A 266 6.44 -0.53 -3.40
C LEU A 266 6.79 0.96 -3.57
N VAL A 267 5.96 1.74 -4.27
CA VAL A 267 6.32 3.11 -4.63
C VAL A 267 6.40 3.97 -3.37
N ASN A 268 5.31 4.13 -2.64
CA ASN A 268 5.30 4.91 -1.39
C ASN A 268 6.24 4.29 -0.35
N ASN A 269 6.11 2.99 -0.15
CA ASN A 269 6.68 2.30 1.01
C ASN A 269 8.20 2.13 0.88
N GLY A 270 8.71 1.95 -0.35
CA GLY A 270 10.11 1.63 -0.61
C GLY A 270 10.89 2.67 -1.43
N LEU A 271 10.22 3.48 -2.25
CA LEU A 271 10.90 4.38 -3.20
C LEU A 271 10.77 5.86 -2.83
N ILE A 272 9.71 6.24 -2.11
CA ILE A 272 9.54 7.61 -1.61
C ILE A 272 10.32 7.78 -0.29
N PRO A 273 11.20 8.80 -0.20
CA PRO A 273 11.98 9.01 1.00
C PRO A 273 11.09 9.53 2.14
N PRO A 274 11.36 9.15 3.41
CA PRO A 274 10.50 9.50 4.55
C PRO A 274 10.11 10.99 4.65
N PRO A 275 10.99 11.97 4.39
CA PRO A 275 10.61 13.40 4.46
C PRO A 275 9.60 13.86 3.42
N ARG A 276 9.36 13.08 2.36
CA ARG A 276 8.41 13.41 1.29
C ARG A 276 7.12 12.60 1.34
N LYS A 277 6.96 11.67 2.29
CA LYS A 277 5.78 10.78 2.32
C LYS A 277 4.47 11.52 2.54
N ASP A 278 4.43 12.55 3.40
CA ASP A 278 3.22 13.38 3.56
C ASP A 278 2.86 14.11 2.24
N GLU A 279 3.87 14.62 1.52
CA GLU A 279 3.68 15.27 0.22
C GLU A 279 3.22 14.28 -0.85
N TYR A 280 3.78 13.07 -0.85
CA TYR A 280 3.38 11.98 -1.72
C TYR A 280 1.93 11.60 -1.51
N ASN A 281 1.55 11.35 -0.26
CA ASN A 281 0.19 10.98 0.11
C ASN A 281 -0.85 12.02 -0.31
N ALA A 282 -0.49 13.31 -0.26
CA ALA A 282 -1.37 14.40 -0.69
C ALA A 282 -1.37 14.66 -2.21
N ALA A 283 -0.40 14.14 -2.95
CA ALA A 283 -0.26 14.35 -4.39
C ALA A 283 -1.20 13.46 -5.21
N SER A 284 -1.48 13.88 -6.44
CA SER A 284 -2.25 13.09 -7.40
C SER A 284 -1.36 12.22 -8.29
N THR A 285 -1.96 11.21 -8.90
CA THR A 285 -1.31 10.40 -9.95
C THR A 285 -0.89 11.24 -11.17
N GLU A 286 -1.55 12.37 -11.41
CA GLU A 286 -1.11 13.34 -12.43
C GLU A 286 0.18 14.07 -12.04
N ASP A 287 0.38 14.35 -10.75
CA ASP A 287 1.60 15.00 -10.26
C ASP A 287 2.79 14.05 -10.33
N ASP A 288 2.57 12.77 -10.05
CA ASP A 288 3.54 11.70 -10.30
C ASP A 288 3.94 11.67 -11.79
N ALA A 289 2.95 11.72 -12.70
CA ALA A 289 3.16 11.74 -14.15
C ALA A 289 3.88 13.00 -14.66
N LYS A 290 3.76 14.12 -13.94
CA LYS A 290 4.55 15.34 -14.18
C LYS A 290 5.97 15.26 -13.61
N GLY A 291 6.32 14.16 -12.96
CA GLY A 291 7.65 13.88 -12.44
C GLY A 291 7.91 14.41 -11.04
N LEU A 292 6.87 14.73 -10.25
CA LEU A 292 7.02 15.34 -8.92
C LEU A 292 7.96 14.55 -7.99
N PHE A 293 7.94 13.22 -8.05
CA PHE A 293 8.79 12.32 -7.25
C PHE A 293 9.84 11.56 -8.08
N GLN A 294 9.99 11.87 -9.37
CA GLN A 294 10.88 11.13 -10.27
C GLN A 294 12.34 11.12 -9.77
N ALA A 295 12.83 12.27 -9.33
CA ALA A 295 14.21 12.38 -8.83
C ALA A 295 14.45 11.53 -7.57
N ASP A 296 13.46 11.46 -6.68
CA ASP A 296 13.53 10.66 -5.47
C ASP A 296 13.48 9.17 -5.76
N ILE A 297 12.55 8.74 -6.62
CA ILE A 297 12.45 7.34 -7.06
C ILE A 297 13.78 6.90 -7.69
N VAL A 298 14.34 7.70 -8.60
CA VAL A 298 15.65 7.42 -9.22
C VAL A 298 16.75 7.33 -8.17
N LYS A 299 16.79 8.27 -7.22
CA LYS A 299 17.79 8.29 -6.14
C LYS A 299 17.67 7.04 -5.24
N SER A 300 16.46 6.66 -4.86
CA SER A 300 16.19 5.46 -4.05
C SER A 300 16.65 4.20 -4.79
N LEU A 301 16.27 4.04 -6.06
CA LEU A 301 16.69 2.90 -6.89
C LEU A 301 18.21 2.83 -7.09
N LYS A 302 18.88 3.97 -7.25
CA LYS A 302 20.36 4.04 -7.27
C LYS A 302 20.96 3.61 -5.93
N GLY A 303 20.35 4.01 -4.81
CA GLY A 303 20.72 3.53 -3.48
C GLY A 303 20.60 2.01 -3.33
N LEU A 304 19.67 1.39 -4.04
CA LEU A 304 19.48 -0.05 -4.13
C LEU A 304 20.40 -0.76 -5.16
N ALA A 305 21.40 -0.06 -5.69
CA ALA A 305 22.31 -0.55 -6.73
C ALA A 305 21.61 -0.99 -8.04
N THR A 306 20.50 -0.35 -8.39
CA THR A 306 19.76 -0.59 -9.63
C THR A 306 20.43 0.14 -10.81
N ASP A 307 20.64 -0.55 -11.93
CA ASP A 307 21.24 0.05 -13.13
C ASP A 307 20.25 0.96 -13.90
N ASP A 308 20.78 1.76 -14.84
CA ASP A 308 19.98 2.73 -15.61
C ASP A 308 18.90 2.07 -16.47
N ALA A 309 19.14 0.87 -16.99
CA ALA A 309 18.16 0.18 -17.82
C ALA A 309 16.95 -0.25 -16.98
N HIS A 310 17.18 -0.79 -15.78
CA HIS A 310 16.11 -1.18 -14.86
C HIS A 310 15.41 0.03 -14.22
N ILE A 311 16.13 1.12 -13.96
CA ILE A 311 15.51 2.38 -13.53
C ILE A 311 14.57 2.91 -14.62
N ALA A 312 15.00 2.91 -15.88
CA ALA A 312 14.15 3.33 -16.99
C ALA A 312 12.92 2.44 -17.17
N MET A 313 13.03 1.13 -16.86
CA MET A 313 11.87 0.23 -16.84
C MET A 313 10.89 0.57 -15.71
N LEU A 314 11.39 0.79 -14.49
CA LEU A 314 10.55 1.11 -13.32
C LEU A 314 9.91 2.50 -13.41
N ALA A 315 10.56 3.45 -14.06
CA ALA A 315 9.98 4.76 -14.36
C ALA A 315 8.68 4.66 -15.17
N LYS A 316 8.54 3.65 -16.04
CA LYS A 316 7.29 3.40 -16.79
C LYS A 316 6.12 2.97 -15.90
N VAL A 317 6.42 2.39 -14.73
CA VAL A 317 5.43 1.87 -13.80
C VAL A 317 4.98 2.94 -12.81
N ALA A 318 5.94 3.66 -12.22
CA ALA A 318 5.73 4.57 -11.09
C ALA A 318 5.81 6.07 -11.43
N VAL A 319 6.23 6.43 -12.64
CA VAL A 319 6.41 7.84 -13.04
C VAL A 319 5.61 8.16 -14.30
N GLU A 320 5.94 7.59 -15.47
CA GLU A 320 5.44 8.06 -16.77
C GLU A 320 3.90 8.13 -16.90
N LYS A 321 3.19 7.31 -16.13
CA LYS A 321 1.73 7.23 -16.12
C LYS A 321 1.15 7.35 -14.71
N GLY A 322 1.91 7.93 -13.78
CA GLY A 322 1.61 8.00 -12.37
C GLY A 322 1.74 6.66 -11.64
N ASP A 323 1.77 6.73 -10.30
CA ASP A 323 1.70 5.53 -9.47
C ASP A 323 0.27 4.97 -9.47
N ILE A 324 0.03 3.99 -10.35
CA ILE A 324 -1.28 3.38 -10.56
C ILE A 324 -1.08 1.88 -10.83
N LEU A 325 -1.82 1.03 -10.11
CA LEU A 325 -1.86 -0.41 -10.34
C LEU A 325 -2.60 -0.70 -11.65
N ARG A 326 -1.93 -1.34 -12.62
CA ARG A 326 -2.52 -1.61 -13.95
C ARG A 326 -3.02 -3.05 -14.04
N LEU A 327 -4.28 -3.21 -14.43
CA LEU A 327 -4.94 -4.49 -14.63
C LEU A 327 -5.36 -4.65 -16.10
N ASP A 328 -4.92 -5.73 -16.74
CA ASP A 328 -5.43 -6.15 -18.05
C ASP A 328 -6.65 -7.06 -17.87
N LEU A 329 -7.82 -6.56 -18.24
CA LEU A 329 -9.11 -7.22 -18.14
C LEU A 329 -9.31 -8.38 -19.14
N THR A 330 -8.26 -8.78 -19.87
CA THR A 330 -8.26 -9.94 -20.76
C THR A 330 -7.32 -11.04 -20.34
N VAL A 331 -6.53 -10.83 -19.28
CA VAL A 331 -5.61 -11.83 -18.73
C VAL A 331 -6.26 -12.45 -17.49
N PRO A 332 -6.73 -13.70 -17.57
CA PRO A 332 -7.27 -14.43 -16.42
C PRO A 332 -6.26 -14.52 -15.28
N ASN A 333 -6.78 -14.57 -14.05
CA ASN A 333 -6.00 -14.85 -12.84
C ASN A 333 -5.77 -16.35 -12.65
#